data_AF-A0A3B0PP82-F1
#
_entry.id   AF-A0A3B0PP82-F1
#
_cell.length_a   1.000
_cell.length_b   1.000
_cell.length_c   1.000
_cell.angle_alpha   90.00
_cell.angle_beta   90.00
_cell.angle_gamma   90.00
#
_symmetry.space_group_name_H-M   'P 1'
#
loop_
_entity.id
_entity.type
_entity.pdbx_description
1 polymer ?
#
loop_
_entity_poly.entity_id
_entity_poly.type
_entity_poly.pdbx_seq_one_letter_code
_entity_poly.pdbx_strand_id
1 'polypeptide(L)'
;MGILKINKEKNSVRKQNYLNYIFEEKSNSLIQVNNYNMIMNTLEFSNNNSFSNVNGTKVLSEFRINFSYPKPHELIKTLIKLKLDNKNVKVLDFFAGSGTTGHAVLELNKEDGGNRTFTLVTNNENNIGIDVNYERLYRINHGIGSKGETFEW
;
A
#
# COMPACT_ATOMS: atom_id res chain seq x y z
N MET A 1 9.25 -4.55 20.51
CA MET A 1 10.47 -5.08 21.17
C MET A 1 10.79 -6.48 20.66
N GLY A 2 12.05 -6.84 20.42
CA GLY A 2 12.44 -8.20 19.98
C GLY A 2 13.37 -8.86 20.98
N ILE A 3 13.03 -10.07 21.45
CA ILE A 3 13.84 -10.84 22.41
C ILE A 3 14.39 -12.09 21.73
N LEU A 4 15.69 -12.31 21.87
CA LEU A 4 16.31 -13.57 21.49
C LEU A 4 16.00 -14.63 22.55
N LYS A 5 15.35 -15.72 22.12
CA LYS A 5 15.13 -16.92 22.93
C LYS A 5 16.10 -17.99 22.48
N ILE A 6 16.92 -18.45 23.41
CA ILE A 6 17.89 -19.52 23.21
C ILE A 6 17.28 -20.80 23.76
N ASN A 7 17.16 -21.82 22.94
CA ASN A 7 16.82 -23.16 23.36
C ASN A 7 18.10 -24.02 23.32
N LYS A 8 18.63 -24.32 24.51
CA LYS A 8 19.87 -25.10 24.67
C LYS A 8 19.70 -26.57 24.28
N GLU A 9 18.53 -27.16 24.50
CA GLU A 9 18.25 -28.57 24.17
C GLU A 9 18.17 -28.80 22.66
N LYS A 10 17.57 -27.85 21.93
CA LYS A 10 17.44 -27.90 20.47
C LYS A 10 18.57 -27.16 19.74
N ASN A 11 19.58 -26.70 20.48
CA ASN A 11 20.67 -25.84 19.98
C ASN A 11 20.20 -24.77 18.97
N SER A 12 19.13 -24.05 19.32
CA SER A 12 18.49 -23.10 18.41
C SER A 12 18.30 -21.73 19.05
N VAL A 13 18.40 -20.69 18.23
CA VAL A 13 18.13 -19.31 18.62
C VAL A 13 16.98 -18.81 17.76
N ARG A 14 15.95 -18.24 18.39
CA ARG A 14 14.84 -17.59 17.69
C ARG A 14 14.61 -16.18 18.23
N LYS A 15 14.26 -15.25 17.35
CA LYS A 15 13.80 -13.92 17.75
C LYS A 15 12.28 -13.95 17.93
N GLN A 16 11.80 -13.65 19.13
CA GLN A 16 10.37 -13.43 19.38
C GLN A 16 10.11 -11.92 19.46
N ASN A 17 9.26 -11.42 18.56
CA ASN A 17 8.84 -10.03 18.53
C ASN A 17 7.56 -9.85 19.35
N TYR A 18 7.53 -8.80 20.17
CA TYR A 18 6.38 -8.35 20.94
C TYR A 18 6.00 -6.96 20.44
N LEU A 19 4.78 -6.81 19.95
CA LEU A 19 4.30 -5.57 19.32
C LEU A 19 3.79 -4.56 20.35
N ASN A 20 3.22 -5.03 21.46
CA ASN A 20 2.55 -4.24 22.49
C ASN A 20 3.20 -4.36 23.88
N TYR A 21 4.52 -4.58 23.93
CA TYR A 21 5.27 -4.68 25.19
C TYR A 21 6.49 -3.76 25.19
N ILE A 22 6.76 -3.17 26.35
CA ILE A 22 7.99 -2.45 26.66
C ILE A 22 8.76 -3.26 27.72
N PHE A 23 10.09 -3.22 27.66
CA PHE A 23 10.94 -3.83 28.68
C PHE A 23 11.25 -2.80 29.78
N GLU A 24 10.89 -3.11 31.03
CA GLU A 24 11.23 -2.28 32.18
C GLU A 24 12.50 -2.81 32.83
N GLU A 25 13.59 -2.04 32.75
CA GLU A 25 14.89 -2.44 33.29
C GLU A 25 14.88 -2.63 34.81
N LYS A 26 14.11 -1.81 35.54
CA LYS A 26 14.06 -1.85 37.01
C LYS A 26 13.47 -3.16 37.54
N SER A 27 12.41 -3.66 36.92
CA SER A 27 11.76 -4.91 37.30
C SER A 27 12.26 -6.11 36.49
N ASN A 28 13.11 -5.88 35.49
CA ASN A 28 13.58 -6.89 34.55
C ASN A 28 12.41 -7.67 33.90
N SER A 29 11.33 -6.95 33.57
CA SER A 29 10.08 -7.57 33.13
C SER A 29 9.48 -6.89 31.90
N LEU A 30 8.62 -7.64 31.19
CA LEU A 30 7.86 -7.11 30.06
C LEU A 30 6.52 -6.58 30.54
N ILE A 31 6.27 -5.30 30.28
CA ILE A 31 5.01 -4.64 30.59
C ILE A 31 4.19 -4.52 29.31
N GLN A 32 2.98 -5.05 29.33
CA GLN A 32 2.03 -4.89 28.25
C GLN A 32 1.52 -3.45 28.22
N VAL A 33 1.48 -2.84 27.04
CA VAL A 33 1.02 -1.48 26.83
C VAL A 33 -0.24 -1.51 26.01
N ASN A 34 -1.33 -1.01 26.59
CA ASN A 34 -2.65 -1.06 25.95
C ASN A 34 -2.82 0.00 24.84
N ASN A 35 -2.02 1.07 24.84
CA ASN A 35 -2.11 2.19 23.88
C ASN A 35 -0.99 2.18 22.82
N TYR A 36 -0.52 1.00 22.41
CA TYR A 36 0.45 0.93 21.32
C TYR A 36 -0.27 0.92 19.96
N ASN A 37 -0.65 2.10 19.47
CA ASN A 37 -1.23 2.30 18.13
C ASN A 37 -0.14 2.21 17.05
N MET A 38 0.49 1.05 16.93
CA MET A 38 1.43 0.80 15.85
C MET A 38 0.65 0.62 14.55
N ILE A 39 0.77 1.60 13.65
CA ILE A 39 0.03 1.67 12.39
C ILE A 39 0.44 0.54 11.46
N MET A 40 1.76 0.33 11.38
CA MET A 40 2.37 -0.69 10.53
C MET A 40 3.65 -1.23 11.18
N ASN A 41 3.98 -2.49 10.92
CA ASN A 41 5.27 -3.07 11.27
C ASN A 41 5.96 -3.74 10.07
N THR A 42 7.27 -3.96 10.17
CA THR A 42 8.07 -4.58 9.10
C THR A 42 7.54 -5.96 8.68
N LEU A 43 6.95 -6.70 9.62
CA LEU A 43 6.42 -8.03 9.33
C LEU A 43 5.18 -7.95 8.43
N GLU A 44 4.34 -6.93 8.57
CA GLU A 44 3.19 -6.70 7.66
C GLU A 44 3.63 -6.42 6.22
N PHE A 45 4.81 -5.82 6.02
CA PHE A 45 5.38 -5.66 4.68
C PHE A 45 5.85 -6.98 4.04
N SER A 46 6.08 -8.01 4.87
CA SER A 46 6.63 -9.30 4.45
C SER A 46 5.61 -10.45 4.47
N ASN A 47 4.57 -10.35 5.32
CA ASN A 47 3.65 -11.45 5.59
C ASN A 47 2.65 -11.71 4.47
N ASN A 48 2.48 -10.77 3.55
CA ASN A 48 1.58 -10.92 2.40
C ASN A 48 2.22 -10.32 1.14
N ASN A 49 2.13 -11.03 0.02
CA ASN A 49 2.58 -10.53 -1.29
C ASN A 49 1.78 -9.31 -1.78
N SER A 50 0.84 -8.77 -1.00
CA SER A 50 0.01 -7.59 -1.30
C SER A 50 0.81 -6.38 -1.77
N PHE A 51 2.04 -6.20 -1.26
CA PHE A 51 2.94 -5.12 -1.67
C PHE A 51 3.95 -5.52 -2.76
N SER A 52 3.74 -6.65 -3.43
CA SER A 52 4.57 -7.09 -4.54
C SER A 52 4.09 -6.53 -5.87
N ASN A 53 5.02 -6.33 -6.81
CA ASN A 53 4.72 -5.85 -8.15
C ASN A 53 3.77 -6.78 -8.92
N VAL A 54 3.74 -8.08 -8.59
CA VAL A 54 2.83 -9.06 -9.19
C VAL A 54 1.38 -8.63 -9.04
N ASN A 55 1.00 -8.13 -7.86
CA ASN A 55 -0.35 -7.63 -7.62
C ASN A 55 -0.64 -6.32 -8.36
N GLY A 56 0.37 -5.46 -8.52
CA GLY A 56 0.23 -4.28 -9.38
C GLY A 56 -0.07 -4.68 -10.83
N THR A 57 0.69 -5.64 -11.37
CA THR A 57 0.54 -6.12 -12.75
C THR A 57 -0.81 -6.79 -12.96
N LYS A 58 -1.27 -7.58 -11.99
CA LYS A 58 -2.57 -8.26 -12.05
C LYS A 58 -3.71 -7.27 -12.27
N VAL A 59 -3.77 -6.19 -11.47
CA VAL A 59 -4.83 -5.16 -11.60
C VAL A 59 -4.82 -4.51 -12.99
N LEU A 60 -3.64 -4.21 -13.56
CA LEU A 60 -3.57 -3.64 -14.90
C LEU A 60 -3.98 -4.62 -15.99
N SER A 61 -3.69 -5.91 -15.81
CA SER A 61 -4.12 -6.95 -16.75
C SER A 61 -5.64 -7.09 -16.81
N GLU A 62 -6.33 -6.97 -15.66
CA GLU A 62 -7.80 -6.96 -15.58
C GLU A 62 -8.39 -5.75 -16.33
N PHE A 63 -7.70 -4.61 -16.28
CA PHE A 63 -8.08 -3.40 -17.02
C PHE A 63 -7.69 -3.45 -18.51
N ARG A 64 -7.01 -4.50 -18.95
CA ARG A 64 -6.44 -4.63 -20.31
C ARG A 64 -5.46 -3.51 -20.66
N ILE A 65 -4.74 -3.00 -19.66
CA ILE A 65 -3.72 -1.98 -19.83
C ILE A 65 -2.35 -2.65 -19.73
N ASN A 66 -1.53 -2.51 -20.76
CA ASN A 66 -0.18 -3.07 -20.75
C ASN A 66 0.82 -2.07 -20.17
N PHE A 67 1.39 -2.40 -19.00
CA PHE A 67 2.47 -1.62 -18.40
C PHE A 67 3.29 -2.50 -17.47
N SER A 68 4.61 -2.45 -17.61
CA SER A 68 5.53 -3.24 -16.80
C SER A 68 5.81 -2.58 -15.46
N TYR A 69 5.88 -3.38 -14.40
CA TYR A 69 6.28 -2.95 -13.05
C TYR A 69 5.43 -1.80 -12.45
N PRO A 70 4.09 -1.85 -12.52
CA PRO A 70 3.28 -0.88 -11.80
C PRO A 70 3.53 -1.00 -10.29
N LYS A 71 3.51 0.14 -9.60
CA LYS A 71 3.49 0.16 -8.13
C LYS A 71 2.29 -0.66 -7.65
N PRO A 72 2.40 -1.46 -6.58
CA PRO A 72 1.28 -2.17 -5.97
C PRO A 72 0.28 -1.18 -5.35
N HIS A 73 -1.01 -1.29 -5.66
CA HIS A 73 -2.04 -0.34 -5.17
C HIS A 73 -2.19 -0.40 -3.64
N GLU A 74 -2.20 -1.60 -3.05
CA GLU A 74 -2.27 -1.80 -1.60
C GLU A 74 -1.12 -1.14 -0.84
N LEU A 75 0.08 -1.13 -1.42
CA LEU A 75 1.23 -0.44 -0.81
C LEU A 75 0.95 1.07 -0.73
N ILE A 76 0.45 1.67 -1.82
CA ILE A 76 0.16 3.11 -1.83
C ILE A 76 -1.00 3.47 -0.89
N LYS A 77 -2.06 2.65 -0.84
CA LYS A 77 -3.16 2.81 0.13
C LYS A 77 -2.62 2.81 1.56
N THR A 78 -1.76 1.85 1.88
CA THR A 78 -1.14 1.72 3.21
C THR A 78 -0.31 2.94 3.56
N LEU A 79 0.52 3.43 2.63
CA LEU A 79 1.33 4.64 2.84
C LEU A 79 0.46 5.88 3.07
N ILE A 80 -0.66 6.03 2.36
CA ILE A 80 -1.60 7.14 2.57
C ILE A 80 -2.26 7.02 3.95
N LYS A 81 -2.65 5.80 4.37
CA LYS A 81 -3.25 5.52 5.69
C LYS A 81 -2.29 5.76 6.87
N LEU A 82 -0.97 5.84 6.65
CA LEU A 82 -0.02 6.23 7.71
C LEU A 82 -0.33 7.61 8.31
N LYS A 83 -0.99 8.49 7.55
CA LYS A 83 -1.54 9.73 8.08
C LYS A 83 -2.94 9.49 8.64
N LEU A 84 -2.98 8.63 9.67
CA LEU A 84 -4.13 8.18 10.45
C LEU A 84 -5.22 9.25 10.49
N ASP A 85 -6.40 9.01 9.94
CA ASP A 85 -7.60 9.86 10.12
C ASP A 85 -7.74 11.10 9.24
N ASN A 86 -6.70 11.59 8.55
CA ASN A 86 -6.91 12.73 7.65
C ASN A 86 -7.51 12.29 6.30
N LYS A 87 -8.83 12.35 6.24
CA LYS A 87 -9.63 12.06 5.03
C LYS A 87 -9.61 13.18 3.98
N ASN A 88 -8.87 14.27 4.21
CA ASN A 88 -8.80 15.46 3.34
C ASN A 88 -7.34 15.76 2.91
N VAL A 89 -6.51 14.73 2.78
CA VAL A 89 -5.11 14.90 2.37
C VAL A 89 -4.98 15.17 0.88
N LYS A 90 -3.93 15.94 0.52
CA LYS A 90 -3.48 16.13 -0.85
C LYS A 90 -2.26 15.26 -1.11
N VAL A 91 -2.35 14.36 -2.09
CA VAL A 91 -1.29 13.44 -2.47
C VAL A 91 -0.64 13.91 -3.77
N LEU A 92 0.69 13.97 -3.81
CA LEU A 92 1.45 14.39 -4.97
C LEU A 92 2.42 13.29 -5.37
N ASP A 93 2.35 12.84 -6.63
CA ASP A 93 3.27 11.86 -7.19
C ASP A 93 3.87 12.41 -8.50
N PHE A 94 5.15 12.77 -8.45
CA PHE A 94 5.88 13.30 -9.60
C PHE A 94 6.40 12.22 -10.57
N PHE A 95 6.21 10.95 -10.23
CA PHE A 95 6.61 9.80 -11.03
C PHE A 95 5.45 8.82 -11.10
N ALA A 96 4.29 9.33 -11.53
CA ALA A 96 3.04 8.60 -11.42
C ALA A 96 3.01 7.32 -12.26
N GLY A 97 3.72 7.30 -13.40
CA GLY A 97 3.79 6.13 -14.28
C GLY A 97 2.39 5.64 -14.63
N SER A 98 2.04 4.42 -14.23
CA SER A 98 0.73 3.82 -14.46
C SER A 98 -0.44 4.40 -13.64
N GLY A 99 -0.25 5.46 -12.84
CA GLY A 99 -1.35 6.10 -12.12
C GLY A 99 -1.83 5.34 -10.88
N THR A 100 -1.03 4.40 -10.33
CA THR A 100 -1.37 3.65 -9.11
C THR A 100 -1.76 4.57 -7.95
N THR A 101 -1.11 5.72 -7.79
CA THR A 101 -1.39 6.65 -6.70
C THR A 101 -2.79 7.26 -6.78
N GLY A 102 -3.25 7.64 -7.99
CA GLY A 102 -4.61 8.13 -8.18
C GLY A 102 -5.65 7.05 -7.91
N HIS A 103 -5.41 5.82 -8.39
CA HIS A 103 -6.25 4.65 -8.09
C HIS A 103 -6.40 4.46 -6.58
N ALA A 104 -5.29 4.41 -5.84
CA ALA A 104 -5.31 4.20 -4.39
C ALA A 104 -6.11 5.31 -3.67
N VAL A 105 -5.99 6.56 -4.08
CA VAL A 105 -6.75 7.67 -3.49
C VAL A 105 -8.25 7.53 -3.75
N LEU A 106 -8.65 7.23 -4.99
CA LEU A 106 -10.05 7.03 -5.36
C LEU A 106 -10.68 5.87 -4.57
N GLU A 107 -9.96 4.76 -4.45
CA GLU A 107 -10.41 3.60 -3.70
C GLU A 107 -10.56 3.90 -2.20
N LEU A 108 -9.60 4.59 -1.59
CA LEU A 108 -9.71 5.02 -0.19
C LEU A 108 -10.93 5.91 0.05
N ASN A 109 -11.17 6.88 -0.84
CA ASN A 109 -12.35 7.74 -0.74
C ASN A 109 -13.65 6.94 -0.86
N LYS A 110 -13.69 5.92 -1.73
CA LYS A 110 -14.83 5.00 -1.84
C LYS A 110 -15.00 4.13 -0.57
N GLU A 111 -13.91 3.63 0.00
CA GLU A 111 -13.92 2.77 1.19
C GLU A 111 -14.41 3.50 2.45
N ASP A 112 -13.91 4.72 2.68
CA ASP A 112 -14.09 5.41 3.96
C ASP A 112 -14.88 6.72 3.88
N GLY A 113 -15.43 7.06 2.71
CA GLY A 113 -16.16 8.30 2.47
C GLY A 113 -15.30 9.55 2.54
N GLY A 114 -13.98 9.42 2.34
CA GLY A 114 -13.04 10.54 2.39
C GLY A 114 -13.11 11.47 1.18
N ASN A 115 -12.44 12.61 1.30
CA ASN A 115 -12.33 13.64 0.26
C ASN A 115 -10.84 13.97 0.00
N ARG A 116 -10.03 12.92 -0.14
CA ARG A 116 -8.61 13.03 -0.48
C ARG A 116 -8.50 13.43 -1.94
N THR A 117 -7.55 14.29 -2.27
CA THR A 117 -7.28 14.72 -3.64
C THR A 117 -5.88 14.34 -4.04
N PHE A 118 -5.63 14.17 -5.33
CA PHE A 118 -4.30 13.84 -5.83
C PHE A 118 -3.90 14.71 -7.02
N THR A 119 -2.59 14.88 -7.18
CA THR A 119 -1.96 15.46 -8.37
C THR A 119 -0.90 14.48 -8.84
N LEU A 120 -1.04 14.03 -10.09
CA LEU A 120 -0.09 13.14 -10.74
C LEU A 120 0.68 13.92 -11.78
N VAL A 121 2.00 13.75 -11.78
CA VAL A 121 2.86 14.17 -12.87
C VAL A 121 3.56 12.92 -13.40
N THR A 122 3.53 12.76 -14.72
CA THR A 122 4.26 11.73 -15.43
C THR A 122 4.72 12.29 -16.76
N ASN A 123 5.86 11.84 -17.26
CA ASN A 123 6.19 12.06 -18.66
C ASN A 123 5.26 11.22 -19.54
N ASN A 124 5.12 11.62 -20.80
CA ASN A 124 4.35 10.85 -21.79
C ASN A 124 5.28 10.04 -22.72
N GLU A 125 6.43 9.60 -22.21
CA GLU A 125 7.31 8.71 -22.95
C GLU A 125 6.56 7.40 -23.26
N ASN A 126 6.68 6.88 -24.48
CA ASN A 126 5.95 5.68 -24.93
C ASN A 126 4.44 5.74 -24.65
N ASN A 127 3.85 6.94 -24.71
CA ASN A 127 2.45 7.22 -24.40
C ASN A 127 1.98 6.80 -23.01
N ILE A 128 2.88 6.64 -22.03
CA ILE A 128 2.52 6.21 -20.66
C ILE A 128 1.48 7.14 -20.03
N GLY A 129 1.56 8.45 -20.28
CA GLY A 129 0.60 9.41 -19.74
C GLY A 129 -0.82 9.20 -20.27
N ILE A 130 -0.97 8.95 -21.58
CA ILE A 130 -2.27 8.85 -22.25
C ILE A 130 -2.80 7.40 -22.21
N ASP A 131 -2.02 6.46 -22.70
CA ASP A 131 -2.45 5.08 -22.94
C ASP A 131 -2.49 4.25 -21.64
N VAL A 132 -1.80 4.69 -20.58
CA VAL A 132 -1.70 3.93 -19.32
C VAL A 132 -2.28 4.72 -18.14
N ASN A 133 -1.71 5.88 -17.82
CA ASN A 133 -2.10 6.65 -16.62
C ASN A 133 -3.53 7.17 -16.73
N TYR A 134 -3.80 7.93 -17.79
CA TYR A 134 -5.13 8.47 -18.06
C TYR A 134 -6.15 7.34 -18.25
N GLU A 135 -5.82 6.34 -19.08
CA GLU A 135 -6.72 5.22 -19.34
C GLU A 135 -7.11 4.46 -18.07
N ARG A 136 -6.15 4.20 -17.17
CA ARG A 136 -6.43 3.55 -15.89
C ARG A 136 -7.40 4.37 -15.05
N LEU A 137 -7.17 5.67 -14.89
CA LEU A 137 -8.03 6.53 -14.08
C LEU A 137 -9.40 6.73 -14.72
N TYR A 138 -9.45 6.81 -16.04
CA TYR A 138 -10.69 6.90 -16.80
C TYR A 138 -11.57 5.66 -16.53
N ARG A 139 -10.99 4.47 -16.66
CA ARG A 139 -11.67 3.18 -16.39
C ARG A 139 -12.23 3.12 -14.99
N ILE A 140 -11.44 3.46 -13.98
CA ILE A 140 -11.87 3.44 -12.57
C ILE A 140 -13.05 4.40 -12.34
N ASN A 141 -12.99 5.61 -12.90
CA ASN A 141 -14.02 6.63 -12.66
C ASN A 141 -15.33 6.36 -13.42
N HIS A 142 -15.26 5.76 -14.61
CA HIS A 142 -16.43 5.62 -15.49
C HIS A 142 -16.95 4.19 -15.59
N GLY A 143 -16.20 3.19 -15.14
CA GLY A 143 -16.54 1.78 -15.33
C GLY A 143 -16.48 1.30 -16.78
N ILE A 144 -15.89 2.10 -17.68
CA ILE A 144 -15.68 1.76 -19.10
C ILE A 144 -14.34 2.32 -19.60
N GLY A 145 -13.75 1.69 -20.60
CA GLY A 145 -12.55 2.20 -21.28
C GLY A 145 -12.83 3.49 -22.06
N SER A 146 -11.79 4.30 -22.33
CA SER A 146 -11.95 5.57 -23.06
C SER A 146 -12.48 5.39 -24.49
N LYS A 147 -12.35 4.18 -25.04
CA LYS A 147 -12.85 3.78 -26.35
C LYS A 147 -14.18 3.02 -26.30
N GLY A 148 -14.87 3.03 -25.15
CA GLY A 148 -16.13 2.29 -24.96
C GLY A 148 -15.94 0.80 -24.68
N GLU A 149 -14.74 0.37 -24.32
CA GLU A 149 -14.42 -1.04 -24.07
C GLU A 149 -14.90 -1.46 -22.68
N THR A 150 -15.55 -2.63 -22.58
CA THR A 150 -15.86 -3.23 -21.29
C THR A 150 -14.63 -3.89 -20.68
N PHE A 151 -14.56 -3.90 -19.35
CA PHE A 151 -13.54 -4.58 -18.57
C PHE A 151 -14.14 -5.05 -17.24
N GLU A 152 -13.46 -5.98 -16.59
CA GLU A 152 -13.86 -6.48 -15.27
C GLU A 152 -13.03 -5.76 -14.20
N TRP A 153 -13.70 -5.25 -13.17
CA TRP A 153 -13.13 -4.54 -12.02
C TRP A 153 -13.88 -4.89 -10.74
#